data_AF-B1BZ28-F1
#
_entry.id   AF-B1BZ28-F1
#
_cell.length_a   1.000
_cell.length_b   1.000
_cell.length_c   1.000
_cell.angle_alpha   90.00
_cell.angle_beta   90.00
_cell.angle_gamma   90.00
#
_symmetry.space_group_name_H-M   'P 1'
#
loop_
_entity.id
_entity.type
_entity.pdbx_description
1 polymer ?
#
loop_
_entity_poly.entity_id
_entity_poly.type
_entity_poly.pdbx_seq_one_letter_code
_entity_poly.pdbx_strand_id
1 'polypeptide(L)'
;MEMKTSSGDTNLLVFFNKIFAKIISKSILYICILVIYNYTWRLSMINKTSSIEFKKYGSTYEEHMSVKDNNLICRKLNTSGRIISHMYCFSCPVYIELTEGIASILIGNSLEPDKLETFAIHHYLKIDANKYFNIIPLSQEIESYLITPANYNLRTEFLNPPYVYKPIVSKLQIEEILGYYYVIKSPNYRFKGEAHKHYELTYVDHGSLDTTVEGTTYTLNSYDLMLYGPNQFHTQQITKNKSCSYLTVIFNMDIIDDDAILNRIFHCDNELHNIFNKFVKASSNSLPYSKTLMLCYLQEIIILLTQYDSSGETKHISTGPMQHFQDGLLQEILDYMNSMITEPLTIEEICHKFSISRSSLQTLFRNNLEISPKNYMVQIKLKKSKELIRENKYTISEIAFMLGFSSIHYFSRTFKQHFNLTPSEYAKKLYK
;
A
#
# COMPACT_ATOMS: atom_id res chain seq x y z
N MET A 1 -4.30 -6.14 71.20
CA MET A 1 -4.23 -7.22 70.19
C MET A 1 -5.18 -6.84 69.07
N GLU A 2 -4.73 -5.89 68.24
CA GLU A 2 -5.49 -5.39 67.08
C GLU A 2 -5.06 -6.19 65.86
N MET A 3 -6.01 -6.86 65.21
CA MET A 3 -5.81 -7.53 63.92
C MET A 3 -5.87 -6.49 62.81
N LYS A 4 -4.75 -6.32 62.10
CA LYS A 4 -4.68 -5.67 60.79
C LYS A 4 -5.46 -6.50 59.77
N THR A 5 -6.50 -5.93 59.16
CA THR A 5 -7.14 -6.46 57.94
C THR A 5 -6.54 -5.78 56.71
N SER A 6 -6.06 -6.60 55.78
CA SER A 6 -5.34 -6.22 54.55
C SER A 6 -6.24 -5.56 53.50
N SER A 7 -5.79 -4.43 52.98
CA SER A 7 -6.33 -3.70 51.81
C SER A 7 -5.94 -4.33 50.46
N GLY A 8 -5.79 -5.66 50.40
CA GLY A 8 -5.26 -6.39 49.23
C GLY A 8 -6.31 -6.91 48.24
N ASP A 9 -7.52 -7.23 48.72
CA ASP A 9 -8.46 -8.04 47.93
C ASP A 9 -9.41 -7.25 47.03
N THR A 10 -9.64 -5.96 47.31
CA THR A 10 -10.52 -5.10 46.49
C THR A 10 -9.86 -4.66 45.17
N ASN A 11 -8.53 -4.54 45.13
CA ASN A 11 -7.81 -4.19 43.89
C ASN A 11 -7.65 -5.38 42.93
N LEU A 12 -7.55 -6.60 43.43
CA LEU A 12 -7.50 -7.81 42.59
C LEU A 12 -8.84 -8.03 41.87
N LEU A 13 -9.96 -7.85 42.57
CA LEU A 13 -11.30 -8.07 42.00
C LEU A 13 -11.64 -7.05 40.90
N VAL A 14 -11.21 -5.78 41.06
CA VAL A 14 -11.37 -4.73 40.04
C VAL A 14 -10.44 -4.97 38.84
N PHE A 15 -9.23 -5.48 39.09
CA PHE A 15 -8.28 -5.86 38.03
C PHE A 15 -8.77 -7.06 37.22
N PHE A 16 -9.27 -8.11 37.89
CA PHE A 16 -9.86 -9.28 37.24
C PHE A 16 -11.14 -8.92 36.47
N ASN A 17 -12.02 -8.05 36.99
CA ASN A 17 -13.20 -7.59 36.27
C ASN A 17 -12.87 -6.73 35.03
N LYS A 18 -11.82 -5.90 35.08
CA LYS A 18 -11.34 -5.16 33.89
C LYS A 18 -10.72 -6.10 32.84
N ILE A 19 -9.99 -7.14 33.26
CA ILE A 19 -9.42 -8.15 32.36
C ILE A 19 -10.53 -9.03 31.77
N PHE A 20 -11.49 -9.48 32.57
CA PHE A 20 -12.63 -10.26 32.10
C PHE A 20 -13.52 -9.47 31.14
N ALA A 21 -13.79 -8.19 31.41
CA ALA A 21 -14.53 -7.33 30.48
C ALA A 21 -13.78 -7.13 29.15
N LYS A 22 -12.45 -7.02 29.18
CA LYS A 22 -11.61 -6.87 27.98
C LYS A 22 -11.53 -8.17 27.17
N ILE A 23 -11.44 -9.33 27.83
CA ILE A 23 -11.43 -10.66 27.21
C ILE A 23 -12.81 -10.99 26.61
N ILE A 24 -13.91 -10.74 27.35
CA ILE A 24 -15.27 -10.93 26.85
C ILE A 24 -15.55 -9.99 25.66
N SER A 25 -15.06 -8.74 25.68
CA SER A 25 -15.20 -7.84 24.52
C SER A 25 -14.45 -8.35 23.29
N LYS A 26 -13.23 -8.91 23.46
CA LYS A 26 -12.45 -9.47 22.35
C LYS A 26 -13.07 -10.76 21.80
N SER A 27 -13.58 -11.64 22.66
CA SER A 27 -14.23 -12.88 22.22
C SER A 27 -15.59 -12.62 21.56
N ILE A 28 -16.38 -11.67 22.06
CA ILE A 28 -17.63 -11.25 21.41
C ILE A 28 -17.33 -10.51 20.11
N LEU A 29 -16.31 -9.65 20.06
CA LEU A 29 -15.89 -8.99 18.82
C LEU A 29 -15.37 -10.00 17.80
N TYR A 30 -14.63 -11.04 18.21
CA TYR A 30 -14.14 -12.09 17.33
C TYR A 30 -15.25 -13.00 16.82
N ILE A 31 -16.24 -13.33 17.66
CA ILE A 31 -17.45 -14.06 17.24
C ILE A 31 -18.31 -13.19 16.32
N CYS A 32 -18.48 -11.90 16.61
CA CYS A 32 -19.15 -10.95 15.74
C CYS A 32 -18.40 -10.79 14.41
N ILE A 33 -17.07 -10.72 14.41
CA ILE A 33 -16.23 -10.64 13.20
C ILE A 33 -16.33 -11.94 12.41
N LEU A 34 -16.34 -13.13 13.04
CA LEU A 34 -16.49 -14.42 12.36
C LEU A 34 -17.91 -14.66 11.83
N VAL A 35 -18.94 -14.19 12.54
CA VAL A 35 -20.34 -14.23 12.08
C VAL A 35 -20.54 -13.21 10.96
N ILE A 36 -19.97 -12.01 11.07
CA ILE A 36 -19.95 -11.02 9.98
C ILE A 36 -19.17 -11.58 8.80
N TYR A 37 -17.97 -12.15 8.98
CA TYR A 37 -17.15 -12.75 7.91
C TYR A 37 -17.88 -13.89 7.20
N ASN A 38 -18.46 -14.83 7.94
CA ASN A 38 -19.20 -15.96 7.32
C ASN A 38 -20.50 -15.51 6.62
N TYR A 39 -21.13 -14.42 7.06
CA TYR A 39 -22.25 -13.81 6.32
C TYR A 39 -21.80 -12.93 5.15
N THR A 40 -20.65 -12.24 5.24
CA THR A 40 -20.15 -11.34 4.19
C THR A 40 -19.41 -12.05 3.07
N TRP A 41 -18.79 -13.21 3.32
CA TRP A 41 -18.12 -13.99 2.26
C TRP A 41 -19.08 -14.64 1.28
N ARG A 42 -20.36 -14.80 1.66
CA ARG A 42 -21.42 -15.25 0.74
C ARG A 42 -21.95 -14.14 -0.18
N LEU A 43 -21.45 -12.92 -0.05
CA LEU A 43 -22.06 -11.70 -0.62
C LEU A 43 -21.18 -10.90 -1.62
N SER A 44 -20.04 -11.42 -2.10
CA SER A 44 -19.18 -10.67 -3.04
C SER A 44 -19.23 -11.14 -4.50
N MET A 45 -19.79 -12.31 -4.79
CA MET A 45 -20.12 -12.68 -6.18
C MET A 45 -21.57 -12.33 -6.47
N ILE A 46 -21.78 -11.32 -7.30
CA ILE A 46 -23.12 -11.09 -7.88
C ILE A 46 -23.43 -12.30 -8.77
N ASN A 47 -24.44 -13.08 -8.42
CA ASN A 47 -24.89 -14.20 -9.23
C ASN A 47 -25.31 -13.71 -10.61
N LYS A 48 -25.03 -14.49 -11.66
CA LYS A 48 -25.45 -14.13 -13.02
C LYS A 48 -26.90 -14.52 -13.25
N THR A 49 -27.62 -13.82 -14.10
CA THR A 49 -28.99 -14.22 -14.50
C THR A 49 -29.03 -15.54 -15.28
N SER A 50 -27.90 -16.02 -15.81
CA SER A 50 -27.77 -17.36 -16.41
C SER A 50 -27.57 -18.50 -15.40
N SER A 51 -27.50 -18.18 -14.10
CA SER A 51 -27.31 -19.15 -13.02
C SER A 51 -28.54 -20.03 -12.77
N ILE A 52 -28.35 -21.17 -12.10
CA ILE A 52 -29.46 -22.08 -11.79
C ILE A 52 -30.39 -21.47 -10.73
N GLU A 53 -29.85 -20.62 -9.87
CA GLU A 53 -30.54 -19.87 -8.84
C GLU A 53 -31.54 -18.89 -9.45
N PHE A 54 -31.25 -18.31 -10.62
CA PHE A 54 -32.19 -17.39 -11.28
C PHE A 54 -33.43 -18.10 -11.86
N LYS A 55 -33.35 -19.41 -12.15
CA LYS A 55 -34.45 -20.18 -12.77
C LYS A 55 -35.75 -20.19 -11.97
N LYS A 56 -35.71 -19.91 -10.67
CA LYS A 56 -36.91 -19.77 -9.82
C LYS A 56 -37.71 -18.48 -10.08
N TYR A 57 -37.08 -17.53 -10.78
CA TYR A 57 -37.61 -16.19 -11.05
C TYR A 57 -37.88 -15.95 -12.54
N GLY A 58 -37.18 -16.65 -13.42
CA GLY A 58 -37.32 -16.47 -14.86
C GLY A 58 -36.23 -17.19 -15.66
N SER A 59 -35.99 -16.73 -16.88
CA SER A 59 -35.00 -17.28 -17.79
C SER A 59 -34.28 -16.19 -18.58
N THR A 60 -33.16 -16.53 -19.21
CA THR A 60 -32.47 -15.64 -20.16
C THR A 60 -32.78 -16.03 -21.60
N TYR A 61 -32.64 -15.09 -22.53
CA TYR A 61 -32.72 -15.33 -23.97
C TYR A 61 -31.75 -14.42 -24.74
N GLU A 62 -31.51 -14.70 -26.02
CA GLU A 62 -30.41 -14.10 -26.79
C GLU A 62 -30.86 -13.11 -27.86
N GLU A 63 -32.02 -13.31 -28.49
CA GLU A 63 -32.49 -12.48 -29.60
C GLU A 63 -33.55 -11.48 -29.15
N HIS A 64 -33.59 -10.29 -29.76
CA HIS A 64 -34.61 -9.29 -29.46
C HIS A 64 -36.03 -9.81 -29.70
N MET A 65 -36.94 -9.48 -28.79
CA MET A 65 -38.35 -9.82 -28.93
C MET A 65 -39.00 -9.03 -30.07
N SER A 66 -39.57 -9.73 -31.07
CA SER A 66 -40.44 -9.08 -32.07
C SER A 66 -41.73 -8.58 -31.42
N VAL A 67 -41.85 -7.26 -31.29
CA VAL A 67 -42.98 -6.58 -30.64
C VAL A 67 -44.23 -6.58 -31.53
N LYS A 68 -44.06 -6.63 -32.86
CA LYS A 68 -45.15 -6.46 -33.84
C LYS A 68 -46.01 -7.70 -34.06
N ASP A 69 -45.48 -8.91 -33.84
CA ASP A 69 -46.16 -10.16 -34.16
C ASP A 69 -46.97 -10.75 -32.99
N ASN A 70 -46.81 -10.21 -31.76
CA ASN A 70 -47.27 -10.87 -30.52
C ASN A 70 -48.16 -10.01 -29.61
N ASN A 71 -48.73 -8.90 -30.09
CA ASN A 71 -49.52 -7.94 -29.28
C ASN A 71 -48.79 -7.48 -28.00
N LEU A 72 -47.48 -7.25 -28.13
CA LEU A 72 -46.61 -6.79 -27.05
C LEU A 72 -46.43 -5.27 -27.13
N ILE A 73 -46.13 -4.66 -25.99
CA ILE A 73 -45.78 -3.25 -25.86
C ILE A 73 -44.36 -3.16 -25.30
N CYS A 74 -43.50 -2.41 -25.97
CA CYS A 74 -42.16 -2.07 -25.51
C CYS A 74 -42.13 -0.65 -24.94
N ARG A 75 -41.57 -0.47 -23.74
CA ARG A 75 -41.42 0.82 -23.08
C ARG A 75 -40.02 0.95 -22.51
N LYS A 76 -39.41 2.13 -22.63
CA LYS A 76 -38.15 2.44 -21.95
C LYS A 76 -38.38 2.42 -20.43
N LEU A 77 -37.55 1.70 -19.70
CA LEU A 77 -37.54 1.69 -18.24
C LEU A 77 -36.68 2.84 -17.73
N ASN A 78 -37.29 3.70 -16.93
CA ASN A 78 -36.57 4.70 -16.16
C ASN A 78 -36.14 4.07 -14.83
N THR A 79 -34.84 4.09 -14.54
CA THR A 79 -34.29 3.56 -13.28
C THR A 79 -34.05 4.71 -12.30
N SER A 80 -34.27 4.46 -11.00
CA SER A 80 -34.26 5.48 -9.94
C SER A 80 -32.92 5.61 -9.20
N GLY A 81 -31.82 5.12 -9.80
CA GLY A 81 -30.50 5.09 -9.17
C GLY A 81 -30.28 3.87 -8.27
N ARG A 82 -29.27 3.92 -7.40
CA ARG A 82 -28.80 2.78 -6.58
C ARG A 82 -29.58 2.55 -5.27
N ILE A 83 -30.66 3.32 -5.07
CA ILE A 83 -31.59 3.18 -3.94
C ILE A 83 -32.96 2.79 -4.52
N ILE A 84 -33.46 1.64 -4.12
CA ILE A 84 -34.73 1.08 -4.60
C ILE A 84 -35.78 1.20 -3.49
N SER A 85 -36.74 2.08 -3.68
CA SER A 85 -37.85 2.33 -2.74
C SER A 85 -39.12 1.57 -3.10
N HIS A 86 -39.21 0.97 -4.29
CA HIS A 86 -40.37 0.21 -4.73
C HIS A 86 -39.98 -0.94 -5.66
N MET A 87 -40.88 -1.93 -5.77
CA MET A 87 -40.74 -3.10 -6.61
C MET A 87 -41.93 -3.22 -7.55
N TYR A 88 -41.69 -3.64 -8.78
CA TYR A 88 -42.73 -3.94 -9.76
C TYR A 88 -43.17 -5.40 -9.64
N CYS A 89 -44.47 -5.65 -9.75
CA CYS A 89 -45.02 -7.00 -9.80
C CYS A 89 -46.09 -7.08 -10.89
N PHE A 90 -45.81 -7.82 -11.95
CA PHE A 90 -46.72 -8.00 -13.06
C PHE A 90 -47.48 -9.32 -12.93
N SER A 91 -48.77 -9.32 -13.26
CA SER A 91 -49.59 -10.53 -13.28
C SER A 91 -49.26 -11.49 -14.42
N CYS A 92 -48.38 -11.10 -15.35
CA CYS A 92 -47.95 -11.85 -16.52
C CYS A 92 -46.41 -11.87 -16.62
N PRO A 93 -45.83 -12.79 -17.42
CA PRO A 93 -44.41 -12.75 -17.71
C PRO A 93 -44.02 -11.45 -18.42
N VAL A 94 -42.87 -10.91 -18.06
CA VAL A 94 -42.33 -9.68 -18.66
C VAL A 94 -40.92 -9.91 -19.17
N TYR A 95 -40.53 -9.13 -20.16
CA TYR A 95 -39.20 -9.23 -20.76
C TYR A 95 -38.44 -7.93 -20.56
N ILE A 96 -37.16 -8.03 -20.24
CA ILE A 96 -36.27 -6.92 -19.98
C ILE A 96 -35.09 -7.03 -20.92
N GLU A 97 -34.92 -6.01 -21.75
CA GLU A 97 -33.78 -5.89 -22.67
C GLU A 97 -32.93 -4.71 -22.23
N LEU A 98 -31.74 -5.01 -21.69
CA LEU A 98 -30.71 -4.03 -21.37
C LEU A 98 -29.83 -3.87 -22.61
N THR A 99 -29.94 -2.74 -23.29
CA THR A 99 -29.23 -2.47 -24.56
C THR A 99 -27.95 -1.67 -24.35
N GLU A 100 -27.87 -0.90 -23.26
CA GLU A 100 -26.69 -0.10 -22.90
C GLU A 100 -26.49 -0.07 -21.38
N GLY A 101 -25.23 -0.03 -20.96
CA GLY A 101 -24.85 0.06 -19.56
C GLY A 101 -24.73 -1.28 -18.83
N ILE A 102 -24.48 -1.19 -17.52
CA ILE A 102 -24.36 -2.33 -16.61
C ILE A 102 -25.45 -2.19 -15.56
N ALA A 103 -26.21 -3.25 -15.34
CA ALA A 103 -27.25 -3.28 -14.33
C ALA A 103 -27.32 -4.62 -13.59
N SER A 104 -27.92 -4.58 -12.40
CA SER A 104 -28.42 -5.76 -11.71
C SER A 104 -29.94 -5.72 -11.62
N ILE A 105 -30.56 -6.89 -11.57
CA ILE A 105 -31.97 -7.02 -11.18
C ILE A 105 -32.02 -7.39 -9.70
N LEU A 106 -32.79 -6.63 -8.91
CA LEU A 106 -33.25 -7.02 -7.58
C LEU A 106 -34.55 -7.79 -7.78
N ILE A 107 -34.66 -9.03 -7.29
CA ILE A 107 -35.81 -9.88 -7.54
C ILE A 107 -36.14 -10.80 -6.36
N GLY A 108 -37.42 -11.08 -6.14
CA GLY A 108 -37.86 -12.01 -5.10
C GLY A 108 -39.30 -12.47 -5.25
N ASN A 109 -39.67 -13.48 -4.47
CA ASN A 109 -41.04 -13.99 -4.36
C ASN A 109 -41.88 -13.23 -3.32
N SER A 110 -41.22 -12.53 -2.40
CA SER A 110 -41.81 -11.65 -1.38
C SER A 110 -40.98 -10.37 -1.26
N LEU A 111 -41.50 -9.39 -0.54
CA LEU A 111 -40.83 -8.10 -0.27
C LEU A 111 -39.97 -8.12 1.00
N GLU A 112 -39.85 -9.27 1.66
CA GLU A 112 -38.98 -9.44 2.83
C GLU A 112 -37.51 -9.22 2.40
N PRO A 113 -36.74 -8.34 3.07
CA PRO A 113 -35.39 -7.97 2.62
C PRO A 113 -34.44 -9.17 2.41
N ASP A 114 -34.54 -10.18 3.26
CA ASP A 114 -33.78 -11.43 3.25
C ASP A 114 -34.27 -12.46 2.22
N LYS A 115 -35.36 -12.17 1.51
CA LYS A 115 -35.89 -12.95 0.38
C LYS A 115 -35.67 -12.28 -0.97
N LEU A 116 -35.07 -11.08 -0.98
CA LEU A 116 -34.67 -10.38 -2.19
C LEU A 116 -33.23 -10.76 -2.56
N GLU A 117 -33.03 -11.06 -3.83
CA GLU A 117 -31.72 -11.44 -4.38
C GLU A 117 -31.33 -10.51 -5.53
N THR A 118 -30.04 -10.29 -5.70
CA THR A 118 -29.51 -9.50 -6.82
C THR A 118 -28.79 -10.37 -7.82
N PHE A 119 -29.09 -10.17 -9.11
CA PHE A 119 -28.41 -10.84 -10.21
C PHE A 119 -27.89 -9.84 -11.24
N ALA A 120 -26.68 -10.06 -11.76
CA ALA A 120 -26.11 -9.22 -12.81
C ALA A 120 -26.73 -9.56 -14.16
N ILE A 121 -27.23 -8.54 -14.87
CA ILE A 121 -27.90 -8.67 -16.16
C ILE A 121 -26.83 -8.76 -17.25
N HIS A 122 -26.74 -9.92 -17.92
CA HIS A 122 -25.79 -10.16 -19.02
C HIS A 122 -26.48 -10.49 -20.36
N HIS A 123 -27.74 -10.89 -20.29
CA HIS A 123 -28.57 -11.30 -21.41
C HIS A 123 -29.94 -10.67 -21.24
N TYR A 124 -30.77 -10.77 -22.27
CA TYR A 124 -32.17 -10.41 -22.14
C TYR A 124 -32.87 -11.35 -21.18
N LEU A 125 -33.76 -10.80 -20.35
CA LEU A 125 -34.37 -11.51 -19.25
C LEU A 125 -35.85 -11.69 -19.53
N LYS A 126 -36.36 -12.89 -19.34
CA LYS A 126 -37.78 -13.14 -19.13
C LYS A 126 -37.99 -13.36 -17.64
N ILE A 127 -38.83 -12.53 -17.03
CA ILE A 127 -39.24 -12.66 -15.64
C ILE A 127 -40.62 -13.31 -15.61
N ASP A 128 -40.79 -14.31 -14.75
CA ASP A 128 -42.06 -15.00 -14.58
C ASP A 128 -43.13 -14.08 -13.95
N ALA A 129 -44.39 -14.45 -14.13
CA ALA A 129 -45.51 -13.72 -13.53
C ALA A 129 -45.43 -13.74 -11.99
N ASN A 130 -45.95 -12.68 -11.37
CA ASN A 130 -46.07 -12.49 -9.92
C ASN A 130 -44.73 -12.49 -9.17
N LYS A 131 -43.62 -12.14 -9.82
CA LYS A 131 -42.34 -11.86 -9.17
C LYS A 131 -42.22 -10.37 -8.88
N TYR A 132 -41.62 -10.03 -7.74
CA TYR A 132 -41.27 -8.66 -7.41
C TYR A 132 -39.89 -8.37 -7.97
N PHE A 133 -39.73 -7.34 -8.78
CA PHE A 133 -38.41 -6.94 -9.27
C PHE A 133 -38.24 -5.44 -9.46
N ASN A 134 -36.98 -4.99 -9.46
CA ASN A 134 -36.58 -3.68 -9.97
C ASN A 134 -35.15 -3.75 -10.54
N ILE A 135 -34.76 -2.77 -11.35
CA ILE A 135 -33.43 -2.70 -11.96
C ILE A 135 -32.57 -1.70 -11.18
N ILE A 136 -31.37 -2.14 -10.81
CA ILE A 136 -30.34 -1.35 -10.16
C ILE A 136 -29.29 -0.96 -11.21
N PRO A 137 -29.21 0.32 -11.62
CA PRO A 137 -28.15 0.79 -12.51
C PRO A 137 -26.79 0.78 -11.81
N LEU A 138 -25.81 0.11 -12.43
CA LEU A 138 -24.44 0.04 -11.95
C LEU A 138 -23.51 0.99 -12.72
N SER A 139 -23.78 1.28 -13.99
CA SER A 139 -23.12 2.35 -14.77
C SER A 139 -23.85 3.70 -14.67
N GLN A 140 -23.21 4.78 -15.12
CA GLN A 140 -23.82 6.12 -15.17
C GLN A 140 -24.92 6.22 -16.24
N GLU A 141 -24.69 5.59 -17.39
CA GLU A 141 -25.65 5.53 -18.50
C GLU A 141 -26.21 4.12 -18.61
N ILE A 142 -27.53 4.03 -18.76
CA ILE A 142 -28.25 2.77 -18.90
C ILE A 142 -29.44 2.95 -19.85
N GLU A 143 -29.57 2.04 -20.80
CA GLU A 143 -30.77 1.91 -21.61
C GLU A 143 -31.36 0.53 -21.42
N SER A 144 -32.59 0.50 -20.90
CA SER A 144 -33.33 -0.75 -20.71
C SER A 144 -34.77 -0.59 -21.17
N TYR A 145 -35.31 -1.67 -21.72
CA TYR A 145 -36.65 -1.74 -22.26
C TYR A 145 -37.42 -2.84 -21.54
N LEU A 146 -38.64 -2.52 -21.12
CA LEU A 146 -39.62 -3.47 -20.62
C LEU A 146 -40.59 -3.81 -21.74
N ILE A 147 -40.72 -5.10 -22.02
CA ILE A 147 -41.65 -5.62 -23.01
C ILE A 147 -42.70 -6.46 -22.27
N THR A 148 -43.98 -6.14 -22.48
CA THR A 148 -45.12 -6.76 -21.79
C THR A 148 -46.26 -7.02 -22.78
N PRO A 149 -47.20 -7.95 -22.50
CA PRO A 149 -48.47 -8.01 -23.22
C PRO A 149 -49.25 -6.70 -23.14
N ALA A 150 -50.10 -6.39 -24.12
CA ALA A 150 -50.87 -5.14 -24.11
C ALA A 150 -51.82 -4.99 -22.90
N ASN A 151 -52.37 -6.11 -22.39
CA ASN A 151 -53.22 -6.15 -21.22
C ASN A 151 -52.49 -6.83 -20.06
N TYR A 152 -52.18 -6.08 -19.02
CA TYR A 152 -51.52 -6.58 -17.81
C TYR A 152 -52.05 -5.85 -16.56
N ASN A 153 -51.90 -6.47 -15.40
CA ASN A 153 -52.05 -5.81 -14.11
C ASN A 153 -50.66 -5.62 -13.50
N LEU A 154 -50.32 -4.37 -13.17
CA LEU A 154 -49.08 -3.99 -12.48
C LEU A 154 -49.41 -3.54 -11.07
N ARG A 155 -48.79 -4.19 -10.09
CA ARG A 155 -48.69 -3.69 -8.72
C ARG A 155 -47.32 -3.07 -8.51
N THR A 156 -47.30 -1.92 -7.84
CA THR A 156 -46.07 -1.29 -7.36
C THR A 156 -46.12 -1.27 -5.84
N GLU A 157 -45.19 -1.99 -5.21
CA GLU A 157 -45.14 -2.13 -3.76
C GLU A 157 -43.90 -1.42 -3.21
N PHE A 158 -44.07 -0.69 -2.11
CA PHE A 158 -42.97 0.06 -1.49
C PHE A 158 -42.12 -0.83 -0.58
N LEU A 159 -40.81 -0.63 -0.64
CA LEU A 159 -39.85 -1.22 0.30
C LEU A 159 -39.64 -0.26 1.47
N ASN A 160 -39.86 -0.75 2.69
CA ASN A 160 -39.57 -0.02 3.91
C ASN A 160 -38.81 -0.93 4.90
N PRO A 161 -37.49 -0.75 5.09
CA PRO A 161 -36.64 0.31 4.50
C PRO A 161 -36.35 0.07 3.00
N PRO A 162 -35.93 1.12 2.25
CA PRO A 162 -35.52 0.95 0.85
C PRO A 162 -34.28 0.06 0.74
N TYR A 163 -34.17 -0.68 -0.36
CA TYR A 163 -32.96 -1.44 -0.67
C TYR A 163 -31.86 -0.51 -1.18
N VAL A 164 -30.67 -0.59 -0.57
CA VAL A 164 -29.51 0.23 -0.93
C VAL A 164 -28.42 -0.66 -1.51
N TYR A 165 -28.10 -0.48 -2.79
CA TYR A 165 -26.99 -1.18 -3.41
C TYR A 165 -25.66 -0.68 -2.84
N LYS A 166 -24.82 -1.60 -2.35
CA LYS A 166 -23.52 -1.29 -1.74
C LYS A 166 -22.38 -1.70 -2.68
N PRO A 167 -21.79 -0.77 -3.43
CA PRO A 167 -20.63 -1.06 -4.26
C PRO A 167 -19.40 -1.38 -3.39
N ILE A 168 -18.45 -2.13 -3.96
CA ILE A 168 -17.10 -2.26 -3.39
C ILE A 168 -16.38 -0.93 -3.63
N VAL A 169 -16.05 -0.23 -2.54
CA VAL A 169 -15.30 1.03 -2.55
C VAL A 169 -14.19 0.95 -1.53
N SER A 170 -13.08 1.64 -1.78
CA SER A 170 -12.02 1.75 -0.79
C SER A 170 -12.49 2.63 0.36
N LYS A 171 -12.23 2.19 1.60
CA LYS A 171 -12.46 2.96 2.84
C LYS A 171 -11.16 3.46 3.47
N LEU A 172 -10.05 3.19 2.80
CA LEU A 172 -8.71 3.61 3.16
C LEU A 172 -8.05 4.07 1.86
N GLN A 173 -7.45 5.25 1.87
CA GLN A 173 -6.77 5.77 0.69
C GLN A 173 -5.53 6.54 1.10
N ILE A 174 -4.39 6.15 0.55
CA ILE A 174 -3.19 6.98 0.59
C ILE A 174 -3.33 8.03 -0.51
N GLU A 175 -3.42 9.30 -0.12
CA GLU A 175 -3.63 10.40 -1.06
C GLU A 175 -2.30 10.83 -1.70
N GLU A 176 -1.26 10.97 -0.87
CA GLU A 176 0.03 11.51 -1.30
C GLU A 176 1.15 11.09 -0.34
N ILE A 177 2.34 10.82 -0.87
CA ILE A 177 3.58 10.72 -0.10
C ILE A 177 4.33 12.05 -0.21
N LEU A 178 4.49 12.74 0.91
CA LEU A 178 5.09 14.07 1.00
C LEU A 178 6.62 14.00 1.11
N GLY A 179 7.12 12.94 1.73
CA GLY A 179 8.54 12.72 1.89
C GLY A 179 8.82 11.28 2.28
N TYR A 180 9.95 10.76 1.82
CA TYR A 180 10.47 9.47 2.26
C TYR A 180 11.98 9.55 2.23
N TYR A 181 12.64 9.03 3.26
CA TYR A 181 14.09 9.08 3.31
C TYR A 181 14.67 7.98 4.19
N TYR A 182 15.80 7.44 3.74
CA TYR A 182 16.58 6.45 4.49
C TYR A 182 17.66 7.14 5.33
N VAL A 183 17.68 6.85 6.63
CA VAL A 183 18.53 7.51 7.61
C VAL A 183 19.50 6.52 8.24
N ILE A 184 20.76 6.92 8.41
CA ILE A 184 21.73 6.22 9.25
C ILE A 184 22.25 7.21 10.29
N LYS A 185 22.05 6.89 11.57
CA LYS A 185 22.47 7.73 12.70
C LYS A 185 23.47 6.99 13.58
N SER A 186 24.47 7.73 14.05
CA SER A 186 25.48 7.25 14.99
C SER A 186 24.92 7.17 16.43
N PRO A 187 25.59 6.44 17.34
CA PRO A 187 25.21 6.41 18.75
C PRO A 187 25.10 7.82 19.36
N ASN A 188 24.24 7.99 20.35
CA ASN A 188 23.95 9.26 21.03
C ASN A 188 23.23 10.31 20.18
N TYR A 189 22.73 9.94 18.99
CA TYR A 189 21.83 10.80 18.24
C TYR A 189 20.60 11.15 19.09
N ARG A 190 20.22 12.43 19.06
CA ARG A 190 19.00 12.95 19.68
C ARG A 190 18.34 13.95 18.74
N PHE A 191 17.12 13.64 18.35
CA PHE A 191 16.20 14.55 17.70
C PHE A 191 15.36 15.25 18.76
N LYS A 192 15.32 16.59 18.72
CA LYS A 192 14.55 17.38 19.69
C LYS A 192 13.03 17.20 19.56
N GLY A 193 12.60 16.64 18.44
CA GLY A 193 11.23 16.34 18.14
C GLY A 193 10.56 17.37 17.26
N GLU A 194 9.43 16.97 16.71
CA GLU A 194 8.55 17.78 15.88
C GLU A 194 7.10 17.31 15.98
N ALA A 195 6.20 18.11 15.43
CA ALA A 195 4.81 17.75 15.20
C ALA A 195 4.40 18.34 13.84
N HIS A 196 3.65 17.57 13.05
CA HIS A 196 3.16 18.00 11.74
C HIS A 196 1.79 17.39 11.43
N LYS A 197 1.08 17.98 10.47
CA LYS A 197 -0.32 17.62 10.13
C LYS A 197 -0.49 16.32 9.34
N HIS A 198 0.58 15.55 9.19
CA HIS A 198 0.65 14.38 8.31
C HIS A 198 0.96 13.12 9.11
N TYR A 199 0.61 11.97 8.56
CA TYR A 199 1.03 10.69 9.11
C TYR A 199 2.51 10.49 8.85
N GLU A 200 3.19 9.83 9.80
CA GLU A 200 4.58 9.43 9.62
C GLU A 200 4.76 7.97 10.03
N LEU A 201 5.32 7.16 9.12
CA LEU A 201 5.73 5.79 9.37
C LEU A 201 7.25 5.74 9.53
N THR A 202 7.71 5.13 10.62
CA THR A 202 9.12 4.81 10.84
C THR A 202 9.31 3.30 10.88
N TYR A 203 10.20 2.78 10.04
CA TYR A 203 10.59 1.38 9.98
C TYR A 203 12.10 1.24 10.25
N VAL A 204 12.48 0.49 11.29
CA VAL A 204 13.88 0.27 11.66
C VAL A 204 14.43 -0.91 10.86
N ASP A 205 15.38 -0.65 9.97
CA ASP A 205 16.05 -1.67 9.17
C ASP A 205 17.15 -2.38 9.99
N HIS A 206 17.95 -1.61 10.72
CA HIS A 206 18.99 -2.14 11.59
C HIS A 206 19.19 -1.33 12.86
N GLY A 207 19.42 -2.01 13.98
CA GLY A 207 19.78 -1.39 15.25
C GLY A 207 18.58 -1.20 16.16
N SER A 208 18.53 -0.07 16.86
CA SER A 208 17.44 0.23 17.78
C SER A 208 17.24 1.74 17.89
N LEU A 209 15.98 2.15 17.86
CA LEU A 209 15.54 3.52 17.89
C LEU A 209 14.52 3.69 19.03
N ASP A 210 14.79 4.61 19.95
CA ASP A 210 13.79 5.01 20.93
C ASP A 210 13.01 6.20 20.39
N THR A 211 11.70 6.08 20.35
CA THR A 211 10.78 7.17 19.99
C THR A 211 9.89 7.50 21.18
N THR A 212 9.64 8.78 21.44
CA THR A 212 8.71 9.21 22.49
C THR A 212 7.61 10.05 21.87
N VAL A 213 6.36 9.61 22.03
CA VAL A 213 5.16 10.25 21.48
C VAL A 213 4.20 10.51 22.63
N GLU A 214 3.71 11.75 22.75
CA GLU A 214 2.74 12.13 23.81
C GLU A 214 3.16 11.66 25.22
N GLY A 215 4.46 11.72 25.52
CA GLY A 215 5.03 11.33 26.82
C GLY A 215 5.26 9.82 27.03
N THR A 216 4.90 8.98 26.07
CA THR A 216 5.15 7.52 26.12
C THR A 216 6.34 7.16 25.23
N THR A 217 7.33 6.45 25.80
CA THR A 217 8.52 5.99 25.08
C THR A 217 8.37 4.56 24.60
N TYR A 218 8.73 4.33 23.34
CA TYR A 218 8.74 3.05 22.65
C TYR A 218 10.15 2.77 22.12
N THR A 219 10.60 1.52 22.24
CA THR A 219 11.89 1.07 21.69
C THR A 219 11.64 0.17 20.51
N LEU A 220 11.91 0.67 19.30
CA LEU A 220 11.90 -0.12 18.08
C LEU A 220 13.27 -0.80 17.94
N ASN A 221 13.26 -2.09 17.60
CA ASN A 221 14.45 -2.86 17.25
C ASN A 221 14.47 -3.12 15.73
N SER A 222 15.52 -3.78 15.22
CA SER A 222 15.57 -4.22 13.83
C SER A 222 14.27 -4.92 13.45
N TYR A 223 13.73 -4.52 12.30
CA TYR A 223 12.47 -4.99 11.73
C TYR A 223 11.21 -4.53 12.45
N ASP A 224 11.29 -3.65 13.44
CA ASP A 224 10.10 -3.02 14.02
C ASP A 224 9.71 -1.76 13.25
N LEU A 225 8.41 -1.49 13.20
CA LEU A 225 7.86 -0.22 12.71
C LEU A 225 6.77 0.34 13.62
N MET A 226 6.53 1.64 13.47
CA MET A 226 5.50 2.39 14.19
C MET A 226 4.95 3.50 13.30
N LEU A 227 3.65 3.77 13.44
CA LEU A 227 2.94 4.84 12.76
C LEU A 227 2.55 5.94 13.76
N TYR A 228 2.88 7.18 13.41
CA TYR A 228 2.51 8.39 14.15
C TYR A 228 1.35 9.09 13.44
N GLY A 229 0.42 9.61 14.23
CA GLY A 229 -0.76 10.31 13.74
C GLY A 229 -0.51 11.81 13.54
N PRO A 230 -1.41 12.51 12.81
CA PRO A 230 -1.34 13.95 12.63
C PRO A 230 -1.29 14.72 13.95
N ASN A 231 -0.42 15.73 14.00
CA ASN A 231 -0.21 16.66 15.11
C ASN A 231 0.34 16.04 16.41
N GLN A 232 0.78 14.78 16.39
CA GLN A 232 1.42 14.16 17.54
C GLN A 232 2.88 14.63 17.64
N PHE A 233 3.25 15.15 18.82
CA PHE A 233 4.64 15.54 19.05
C PHE A 233 5.46 14.29 19.36
N HIS A 234 6.51 14.07 18.58
CA HIS A 234 7.38 12.92 18.75
C HIS A 234 8.85 13.29 18.74
N THR A 235 9.65 12.55 19.49
CA THR A 235 11.12 12.69 19.54
C THR A 235 11.77 11.36 19.21
N GLN A 236 13.02 11.37 18.73
CA GLN A 236 13.76 10.16 18.38
C GLN A 236 15.17 10.22 18.98
N GLN A 237 15.66 9.11 19.51
CA GLN A 237 17.02 9.03 20.02
C GLN A 237 17.61 7.61 19.90
N ILE A 238 18.94 7.54 19.89
CA ILE A 238 19.68 6.28 19.93
C ILE A 238 20.39 6.19 21.27
N THR A 239 19.83 5.36 22.15
CA THR A 239 20.38 5.12 23.50
C THR A 239 21.40 3.98 23.54
N LYS A 240 21.31 3.02 22.62
CA LYS A 240 22.26 1.91 22.53
C LYS A 240 23.55 2.34 21.84
N ASN A 241 24.67 1.72 22.22
CA ASN A 241 26.02 2.03 21.70
C ASN A 241 26.30 1.56 20.26
N LYS A 242 25.26 1.40 19.44
CA LYS A 242 25.36 0.97 18.02
C LYS A 242 24.66 1.97 17.13
N SER A 243 25.09 2.09 15.87
CA SER A 243 24.36 2.87 14.87
C SER A 243 22.98 2.26 14.62
N CYS A 244 22.03 3.11 14.23
CA CYS A 244 20.71 2.68 13.80
C CYS A 244 20.43 3.21 12.40
N SER A 245 19.83 2.37 11.57
CA SER A 245 19.31 2.75 10.27
C SER A 245 17.81 2.50 10.21
N TYR A 246 17.08 3.45 9.63
CA TYR A 246 15.63 3.42 9.55
C TYR A 246 15.13 4.19 8.33
N LEU A 247 13.97 3.78 7.83
CA LEU A 247 13.20 4.46 6.79
C LEU A 247 12.09 5.28 7.45
N THR A 248 11.95 6.54 7.04
CA THR A 248 10.82 7.40 7.41
C THR A 248 10.00 7.71 6.17
N VAL A 249 8.67 7.61 6.26
CA VAL A 249 7.72 7.97 5.20
C VAL A 249 6.64 8.88 5.77
N ILE A 250 6.49 10.08 5.21
CA ILE A 250 5.50 11.10 5.62
C ILE A 250 4.44 11.19 4.51
N PHE A 251 3.16 11.09 4.86
CA PHE A 251 2.08 10.96 3.89
C PHE A 251 0.71 11.45 4.40
N ASN A 252 -0.19 11.68 3.45
CA ASN A 252 -1.61 11.93 3.69
C ASN A 252 -2.41 10.65 3.45
N MET A 253 -3.36 10.39 4.34
CA MET A 253 -4.23 9.22 4.28
C MET A 253 -5.64 9.61 4.75
N ASP A 254 -6.64 9.12 4.03
CA ASP A 254 -8.04 9.11 4.45
C ASP A 254 -8.39 7.71 4.96
N ILE A 255 -8.87 7.62 6.20
CA ILE A 255 -9.26 6.38 6.87
C ILE A 255 -10.37 6.68 7.87
N ILE A 256 -11.30 5.73 8.02
CA ILE A 256 -12.44 5.88 8.95
C ILE A 256 -12.00 5.88 10.42
N ASP A 257 -11.04 5.03 10.77
CA ASP A 257 -10.54 4.82 12.13
C ASP A 257 -9.08 4.33 12.07
N ASP A 258 -8.17 5.03 12.74
CA ASP A 258 -6.74 4.74 12.83
C ASP A 258 -6.26 4.39 14.25
N ASP A 259 -7.14 4.37 15.25
CA ASP A 259 -6.77 4.11 16.65
C ASP A 259 -6.10 2.73 16.82
N ALA A 260 -6.48 1.77 15.98
CA ALA A 260 -5.94 0.41 16.01
C ALA A 260 -4.47 0.32 15.55
N ILE A 261 -3.98 1.32 14.79
CA ILE A 261 -2.65 1.29 14.15
C ILE A 261 -1.68 2.36 14.65
N LEU A 262 -2.18 3.44 15.26
CA LEU A 262 -1.33 4.51 15.78
C LEU A 262 -0.59 4.09 17.06
N ASN A 263 0.62 4.63 17.22
CA ASN A 263 1.42 4.59 18.45
C ASN A 263 1.60 3.21 19.09
N ARG A 264 1.80 2.21 18.23
CA ARG A 264 2.12 0.83 18.62
C ARG A 264 3.24 0.28 17.75
N ILE A 265 3.99 -0.65 18.31
CA ILE A 265 5.06 -1.35 17.60
C ILE A 265 4.47 -2.53 16.85
N PHE A 266 4.85 -2.66 15.58
CA PHE A 266 4.61 -3.84 14.77
C PHE A 266 5.95 -4.45 14.37
N HIS A 267 6.07 -5.77 14.54
CA HIS A 267 7.21 -6.49 14.01
C HIS A 267 6.95 -6.88 12.55
N CYS A 268 7.88 -6.51 11.67
CA CYS A 268 7.84 -6.76 10.23
C CYS A 268 8.13 -8.23 9.95
N ASP A 269 7.16 -8.92 9.38
CA ASP A 269 7.32 -10.29 8.90
C ASP A 269 7.84 -10.30 7.45
N ASN A 270 7.95 -11.48 6.86
CA ASN A 270 8.40 -11.62 5.47
C ASN A 270 7.51 -10.88 4.47
N GLU A 271 6.20 -10.87 4.71
CA GLU A 271 5.23 -10.27 3.80
C GLU A 271 5.41 -8.75 3.78
N LEU A 272 5.36 -8.10 4.95
CA LEU A 272 5.63 -6.68 5.10
C LEU A 272 7.01 -6.31 4.56
N HIS A 273 8.04 -7.11 4.86
CA HIS A 273 9.40 -6.84 4.38
C HIS A 273 9.52 -6.92 2.86
N ASN A 274 8.85 -7.88 2.22
CA ASN A 274 8.79 -7.95 0.77
C ASN A 274 8.12 -6.71 0.16
N ILE A 275 7.07 -6.19 0.80
CA ILE A 275 6.39 -4.97 0.35
C ILE A 275 7.30 -3.75 0.53
N PHE A 276 8.01 -3.63 1.65
CA PHE A 276 9.03 -2.59 1.83
C PHE A 276 10.14 -2.68 0.76
N ASN A 277 10.61 -3.88 0.39
CA ASN A 277 11.54 -4.09 -0.72
C ASN A 277 11.00 -3.56 -2.05
N LYS A 278 9.74 -3.84 -2.37
CA LYS A 278 9.10 -3.29 -3.56
C LYS A 278 8.95 -1.77 -3.49
N PHE A 279 8.63 -1.21 -2.33
CA PHE A 279 8.55 0.23 -2.09
C PHE A 279 9.90 0.92 -2.35
N VAL A 280 10.97 0.43 -1.71
CA VAL A 280 12.32 1.00 -1.86
C VAL A 280 12.79 0.89 -3.31
N LYS A 281 12.61 -0.26 -3.95
CA LYS A 281 12.97 -0.45 -5.37
C LYS A 281 12.17 0.46 -6.32
N ALA A 282 10.89 0.68 -6.04
CA ALA A 282 10.09 1.63 -6.82
C ALA A 282 10.57 3.08 -6.63
N SER A 283 11.09 3.41 -5.45
CA SER A 283 11.55 4.75 -5.12
C SER A 283 12.84 5.19 -5.83
N SER A 284 13.73 4.23 -6.17
CA SER A 284 14.99 4.50 -6.88
C SER A 284 14.87 4.37 -8.40
N ASN A 285 13.74 3.84 -8.88
CA ASN A 285 13.53 3.55 -10.30
C ASN A 285 12.78 4.69 -11.02
N SER A 286 13.13 4.91 -12.29
CA SER A 286 12.52 5.91 -13.16
C SER A 286 11.56 5.31 -14.19
N LEU A 287 11.06 4.09 -13.94
CA LEU A 287 10.07 3.46 -14.82
C LEU A 287 8.71 4.18 -14.74
N PRO A 288 7.89 4.09 -15.79
CA PRO A 288 6.53 4.59 -15.75
C PRO A 288 5.76 4.05 -14.53
N TYR A 289 5.01 4.93 -13.87
CA TYR A 289 4.16 4.61 -12.73
C TYR A 289 4.87 4.09 -11.46
N SER A 290 6.20 4.17 -11.36
CA SER A 290 6.93 3.80 -10.13
C SER A 290 6.43 4.54 -8.89
N LYS A 291 6.10 5.84 -9.02
CA LYS A 291 5.51 6.64 -7.93
C LYS A 291 4.10 6.16 -7.54
N THR A 292 3.29 5.73 -8.51
CA THR A 292 1.98 5.13 -8.24
C THR A 292 2.13 3.81 -7.51
N LEU A 293 3.11 2.98 -7.88
CA LEU A 293 3.42 1.74 -7.17
C LEU A 293 3.82 2.02 -5.71
N MET A 294 4.57 3.08 -5.43
CA MET A 294 4.90 3.45 -4.04
C MET A 294 3.65 3.73 -3.20
N LEU A 295 2.67 4.46 -3.76
CA LEU A 295 1.38 4.69 -3.09
C LEU A 295 0.64 3.36 -2.84
N CYS A 296 0.63 2.46 -3.83
CA CYS A 296 0.01 1.14 -3.69
C CYS A 296 0.68 0.29 -2.61
N TYR A 297 2.02 0.26 -2.56
CA TYR A 297 2.75 -0.51 -1.56
C TYR A 297 2.58 0.07 -0.15
N LEU A 298 2.56 1.39 -0.02
CA LEU A 298 2.24 2.03 1.27
C LEU A 298 0.81 1.70 1.70
N GLN A 299 -0.14 1.73 0.78
CA GLN A 299 -1.52 1.34 1.05
C GLN A 299 -1.62 -0.13 1.51
N GLU A 300 -0.90 -1.04 0.85
CA GLU A 300 -0.81 -2.45 1.24
C GLU A 300 -0.20 -2.61 2.64
N ILE A 301 0.87 -1.89 2.96
CA ILE A 301 1.47 -1.86 4.30
C ILE A 301 0.43 -1.44 5.33
N ILE A 302 -0.26 -0.31 5.15
CA ILE A 302 -1.25 0.15 6.14
C ILE A 302 -2.39 -0.86 6.28
N ILE A 303 -2.88 -1.44 5.19
CA ILE A 303 -3.91 -2.49 5.25
C ILE A 303 -3.43 -3.68 6.11
N LEU A 304 -2.21 -4.15 5.91
CA LEU A 304 -1.65 -5.25 6.73
C LEU A 304 -1.50 -4.87 8.20
N LEU A 305 -1.18 -3.60 8.52
CA LEU A 305 -1.15 -3.14 9.91
C LEU A 305 -2.55 -3.14 10.54
N THR A 306 -3.59 -2.76 9.80
CA THR A 306 -4.97 -2.85 10.31
C THR A 306 -5.42 -4.29 10.59
N GLN A 307 -4.82 -5.26 9.89
CA GLN A 307 -5.16 -6.68 10.00
C GLN A 307 -4.22 -7.45 10.93
N TYR A 308 -3.23 -6.78 11.52
CA TYR A 308 -2.11 -7.41 12.21
C TYR A 308 -2.52 -8.38 13.33
N ASP A 309 -3.51 -8.00 14.14
CA ASP A 309 -3.98 -8.82 15.27
C ASP A 309 -5.00 -9.90 14.84
N SER A 310 -5.55 -9.81 13.62
CA SER A 310 -6.59 -10.72 13.12
C SER A 310 -6.03 -11.98 12.47
N SER A 311 -4.77 -11.95 12.03
CA SER A 311 -4.04 -13.16 11.63
C SER A 311 -3.70 -13.97 12.88
N GLY A 312 -4.65 -14.78 13.37
CA GLY A 312 -4.58 -15.58 14.61
C GLY A 312 -3.51 -16.69 14.64
N GLU A 313 -2.47 -16.60 13.83
CA GLU A 313 -1.27 -17.41 13.97
C GLU A 313 -0.19 -16.51 14.54
N THR A 314 0.46 -16.96 15.62
CA THR A 314 1.79 -16.48 15.98
C THR A 314 2.64 -16.54 14.73
N LYS A 315 2.83 -15.39 14.05
CA LYS A 315 3.70 -15.27 12.89
C LYS A 315 5.08 -15.70 13.35
N HIS A 316 5.39 -16.97 13.15
CA HIS A 316 6.72 -17.50 13.32
C HIS A 316 7.58 -16.72 12.34
N ILE A 317 8.36 -15.80 12.89
CA ILE A 317 9.51 -15.15 12.27
C ILE A 317 10.20 -16.23 11.45
N SER A 318 10.12 -16.15 10.12
CA SER A 318 10.97 -17.01 9.31
C SER A 318 12.38 -16.59 9.62
N THR A 319 13.13 -17.48 10.26
CA THR A 319 14.54 -17.35 10.60
C THR A 319 15.45 -17.44 9.36
N GLY A 320 14.95 -17.05 8.19
CA GLY A 320 15.79 -16.79 7.03
C GLY A 320 16.50 -15.46 7.24
N PRO A 321 17.75 -15.29 6.77
CA PRO A 321 18.42 -14.00 6.84
C PRO A 321 17.64 -13.00 5.98
N MET A 322 16.85 -12.13 6.60
CA MET A 322 16.33 -10.93 5.94
C MET A 322 17.53 -10.04 5.63
N GLN A 323 17.68 -9.67 4.37
CA GLN A 323 18.78 -8.83 3.93
C GLN A 323 18.45 -7.38 4.31
N HIS A 324 19.39 -6.69 4.95
CA HIS A 324 19.20 -5.30 5.31
C HIS A 324 19.07 -4.42 4.06
N PHE A 325 18.13 -3.48 4.09
CA PHE A 325 17.98 -2.48 3.02
C PHE A 325 19.27 -1.69 2.81
N GLN A 326 20.02 -1.47 3.90
CA GLN A 326 21.31 -0.81 3.87
C GLN A 326 22.28 -1.43 2.86
N ASP A 327 22.33 -2.76 2.78
CA ASP A 327 23.31 -3.48 1.95
C ASP A 327 22.93 -3.40 0.47
N GLY A 328 21.64 -3.60 0.16
CA GLY A 328 21.12 -3.41 -1.20
C GLY A 328 21.28 -1.97 -1.68
N LEU A 329 20.97 -1.00 -0.81
CA LEU A 329 21.10 0.43 -1.10
C LEU A 329 22.55 0.82 -1.43
N LEU A 330 23.52 0.33 -0.66
CA LEU A 330 24.93 0.57 -0.96
C LEU A 330 25.28 0.05 -2.35
N GLN A 331 24.93 -1.20 -2.67
CA GLN A 331 25.25 -1.78 -3.97
C GLN A 331 24.63 -1.00 -5.13
N GLU A 332 23.35 -0.62 -5.02
CA GLU A 332 22.68 0.21 -6.04
C GLU A 332 23.37 1.57 -6.23
N ILE A 333 23.81 2.21 -5.14
CA ILE A 333 24.57 3.46 -5.20
C ILE A 333 25.92 3.25 -5.90
N LEU A 334 26.65 2.17 -5.57
CA LEU A 334 27.93 1.86 -6.21
C LEU A 334 27.77 1.61 -7.71
N ASP A 335 26.76 0.83 -8.11
CA ASP A 335 26.47 0.55 -9.52
C ASP A 335 26.10 1.83 -10.28
N TYR A 336 25.28 2.69 -9.68
CA TYR A 336 24.96 3.99 -10.25
C TYR A 336 26.20 4.87 -10.42
N MET A 337 27.05 4.97 -9.40
CA MET A 337 28.29 5.74 -9.46
C MET A 337 29.25 5.21 -10.55
N ASN A 338 29.31 3.89 -10.73
CA ASN A 338 30.12 3.27 -11.80
C ASN A 338 29.54 3.56 -13.19
N SER A 339 28.22 3.55 -13.36
CA SER A 339 27.59 3.89 -14.66
C SER A 339 27.75 5.36 -15.04
N MET A 340 27.92 6.26 -14.06
CA MET A 340 28.07 7.71 -14.26
C MET A 340 29.52 8.20 -14.25
N ILE A 341 30.50 7.31 -14.46
CA ILE A 341 31.93 7.60 -14.25
C ILE A 341 32.50 8.74 -15.14
N THR A 342 31.94 8.94 -16.33
CA THR A 342 32.36 9.99 -17.29
C THR A 342 31.61 11.30 -17.09
N GLU A 343 30.49 11.28 -16.38
CA GLU A 343 29.63 12.44 -16.18
C GLU A 343 30.01 13.19 -14.88
N PRO A 344 29.70 14.49 -14.80
CA PRO A 344 29.77 15.22 -13.54
C PRO A 344 28.66 14.74 -12.61
N LEU A 345 28.99 13.84 -11.66
CA LEU A 345 28.08 13.40 -10.62
C LEU A 345 28.39 14.07 -9.28
N THR A 346 27.39 14.74 -8.70
CA THR A 346 27.45 15.39 -7.39
C THR A 346 26.93 14.48 -6.28
N ILE A 347 27.27 14.80 -5.03
CA ILE A 347 26.77 14.08 -3.87
C ILE A 347 25.27 14.33 -3.71
N GLU A 348 24.83 15.56 -4.00
CA GLU A 348 23.44 15.99 -3.93
C GLU A 348 22.54 15.19 -4.89
N GLU A 349 23.00 14.92 -6.12
CA GLU A 349 22.27 14.09 -7.09
C GLU A 349 22.11 12.64 -6.61
N ILE A 350 23.16 12.06 -5.99
CA ILE A 350 23.08 10.72 -5.40
C ILE A 350 22.06 10.72 -4.26
N CYS A 351 22.14 11.72 -3.37
CA CYS A 351 21.22 11.85 -2.24
C CYS A 351 19.76 11.95 -2.72
N HIS A 352 19.50 12.76 -3.75
CA HIS A 352 18.18 12.93 -4.33
C HIS A 352 17.68 11.65 -5.01
N LYS A 353 18.52 11.01 -5.85
CA LYS A 353 18.14 9.78 -6.57
C LYS A 353 17.77 8.63 -5.64
N PHE A 354 18.51 8.48 -4.55
CA PHE A 354 18.34 7.36 -3.61
C PHE A 354 17.58 7.75 -2.34
N SER A 355 17.05 8.97 -2.28
CA SER A 355 16.30 9.50 -1.12
C SER A 355 17.03 9.25 0.21
N ILE A 356 18.34 9.52 0.21
CA ILE A 356 19.22 9.33 1.35
C ILE A 356 19.82 10.67 1.76
N SER A 357 19.89 10.95 3.07
CA SER A 357 20.54 12.19 3.52
C SER A 357 22.05 12.16 3.24
N ARG A 358 22.66 13.33 3.01
CA ARG A 358 24.12 13.44 2.84
C ARG A 358 24.90 12.85 4.02
N SER A 359 24.39 13.04 5.24
CA SER A 359 25.00 12.47 6.46
C SER A 359 24.91 10.95 6.51
N SER A 360 23.77 10.40 6.08
CA SER A 360 23.54 8.96 5.98
C SER A 360 24.45 8.36 4.92
N LEU A 361 24.56 8.99 3.74
CA LEU A 361 25.44 8.53 2.65
C LEU A 361 26.92 8.49 3.08
N GLN A 362 27.39 9.53 3.78
CA GLN A 362 28.74 9.54 4.33
C GLN A 362 28.95 8.42 5.35
N THR A 363 27.98 8.19 6.22
CA THR A 363 28.03 7.13 7.23
C THR A 363 28.00 5.75 6.58
N LEU A 364 27.17 5.57 5.55
CA LEU A 364 27.07 4.33 4.76
C LEU A 364 28.43 3.96 4.16
N PHE A 365 29.09 4.90 3.48
CA PHE A 365 30.39 4.66 2.88
C PHE A 365 31.50 4.44 3.91
N ARG A 366 31.51 5.23 5.00
CA ARG A 366 32.51 5.07 6.07
C ARG A 366 32.39 3.70 6.75
N ASN A 367 31.17 3.26 7.07
CA ASN A 367 30.95 2.03 7.82
C ASN A 367 31.23 0.77 6.98
N ASN A 368 31.05 0.84 5.66
CA ASN A 368 31.17 -0.34 4.78
C ASN A 368 32.46 -0.37 3.95
N LEU A 369 33.03 0.79 3.60
CA LEU A 369 34.18 0.91 2.70
C LEU A 369 35.35 1.71 3.31
N GLU A 370 35.21 2.24 4.52
CA GLU A 370 36.21 3.06 5.22
C GLU A 370 36.69 4.32 4.45
N ILE A 371 35.92 4.75 3.46
CA ILE A 371 36.21 5.93 2.62
C ILE A 371 34.98 6.80 2.46
N SER A 372 35.14 8.03 1.97
CA SER A 372 34.00 8.90 1.65
C SER A 372 33.44 8.59 0.25
N PRO A 373 32.16 8.91 -0.05
CA PRO A 373 31.60 8.74 -1.39
C PRO A 373 32.38 9.50 -2.46
N LYS A 374 32.86 10.71 -2.13
CA LYS A 374 33.69 11.51 -3.04
C LYS A 374 35.03 10.82 -3.34
N ASN A 375 35.67 10.23 -2.33
CA ASN A 375 36.92 9.49 -2.51
C ASN A 375 36.69 8.21 -3.31
N TYR A 376 35.58 7.50 -3.10
CA TYR A 376 35.21 6.35 -3.92
C TYR A 376 35.07 6.74 -5.40
N MET A 377 34.34 7.82 -5.71
CA MET A 377 34.21 8.34 -7.07
C MET A 377 35.57 8.64 -7.72
N VAL A 378 36.48 9.26 -6.97
CA VAL A 378 37.85 9.50 -7.43
C VAL A 378 38.60 8.20 -7.70
N GLN A 379 38.50 7.20 -6.81
CA GLN A 379 39.18 5.92 -6.99
C GLN A 379 38.70 5.16 -8.22
N ILE A 380 37.39 5.12 -8.50
CA ILE A 380 36.88 4.44 -9.71
C ILE A 380 37.34 5.17 -10.98
N LYS A 381 37.32 6.52 -11.00
CA LYS A 381 37.85 7.34 -12.10
C LYS A 381 39.35 7.06 -12.33
N LEU A 382 40.13 6.98 -11.26
CA LEU A 382 41.56 6.66 -11.36
C LEU A 382 41.81 5.25 -11.91
N LYS A 383 41.06 4.25 -11.46
CA LYS A 383 41.15 2.88 -12.02
C LYS A 383 40.82 2.88 -13.51
N LYS A 384 39.74 3.55 -13.92
CA LYS A 384 39.38 3.68 -15.33
C LYS A 384 40.43 4.42 -16.15
N SER A 385 41.06 5.45 -15.58
CA SER A 385 42.14 6.16 -16.26
C SER A 385 43.35 5.27 -16.55
N LYS A 386 43.69 4.30 -15.67
CA LYS A 386 44.76 3.32 -15.97
C LYS A 386 44.41 2.42 -17.14
N GLU A 387 43.15 2.03 -17.28
CA GLU A 387 42.69 1.24 -18.43
C GLU A 387 42.82 2.04 -19.72
N LEU A 388 42.30 3.27 -19.73
CA LEU A 388 42.38 4.15 -20.90
C LEU A 388 43.82 4.48 -21.28
N ILE A 389 44.71 4.66 -20.29
CA ILE A 389 46.15 4.85 -20.55
C ILE A 389 46.75 3.61 -21.22
N ARG A 390 46.31 2.38 -20.87
CA ARG A 390 46.79 1.13 -21.50
C ARG A 390 46.28 0.92 -22.91
N GLU A 391 45.14 1.51 -23.27
CA GLU A 391 44.60 1.43 -24.63
C GLU A 391 45.39 2.28 -25.64
N ASN A 392 46.18 3.25 -25.18
CA ASN A 392 46.95 4.20 -26.00
C ASN A 392 46.16 4.98 -27.06
N LYS A 393 44.85 5.17 -26.87
CA LYS A 393 43.98 5.87 -27.84
C LYS A 393 43.85 7.36 -27.59
N TYR A 394 44.15 7.80 -26.37
CA TYR A 394 43.89 9.15 -25.89
C TYR A 394 45.10 9.72 -25.15
N THR A 395 45.31 11.01 -25.25
CA THR A 395 46.30 11.75 -24.46
C THR A 395 45.88 11.81 -22.99
N ILE A 396 46.86 12.03 -22.10
CA ILE A 396 46.61 12.18 -20.65
C ILE A 396 45.61 13.32 -20.35
N SER A 397 45.64 14.40 -21.14
CA SER A 397 44.71 15.52 -21.01
C SER A 397 43.28 15.15 -21.39
N GLU A 398 43.12 14.42 -22.50
CA GLU A 398 41.82 13.92 -22.95
C GLU A 398 41.24 12.94 -21.93
N ILE A 399 42.05 12.01 -21.40
CA ILE A 399 41.60 11.07 -20.36
C ILE A 399 41.12 11.82 -19.11
N ALA A 400 41.84 12.86 -18.67
CA ALA A 400 41.44 13.68 -17.53
C ALA A 400 40.09 14.37 -17.78
N PHE A 401 39.91 14.92 -18.98
CA PHE A 401 38.67 15.59 -19.39
C PHE A 401 37.49 14.60 -19.50
N MET A 402 37.68 13.47 -20.19
CA MET A 402 36.65 12.42 -20.37
C MET A 402 36.15 11.83 -19.07
N LEU A 403 37.00 11.78 -18.04
CA LEU A 403 36.63 11.30 -16.70
C LEU A 403 36.12 12.43 -15.80
N GLY A 404 35.92 13.64 -16.33
CA GLY A 404 35.34 14.77 -15.60
C GLY A 404 36.21 15.30 -14.46
N PHE A 405 37.55 15.24 -14.57
CA PHE A 405 38.42 15.93 -13.62
C PHE A 405 38.43 17.44 -13.89
N SER A 406 38.37 18.26 -12.84
CA SER A 406 38.33 19.73 -12.98
C SER A 406 39.60 20.34 -13.58
N SER A 407 40.73 19.64 -13.51
CA SER A 407 41.96 20.01 -14.23
C SER A 407 42.91 18.82 -14.37
N ILE A 408 43.77 18.86 -15.39
CA ILE A 408 44.86 17.89 -15.58
C ILE A 408 45.85 17.86 -14.40
N HIS A 409 46.07 18.99 -13.73
CA HIS A 409 46.93 19.09 -12.56
C HIS A 409 46.32 18.37 -11.35
N TYR A 410 45.01 18.54 -11.13
CA TYR A 410 44.30 17.80 -10.08
C TYR A 410 44.32 16.30 -10.36
N PHE A 411 44.03 15.89 -11.60
CA PHE A 411 44.13 14.49 -12.02
C PHE A 411 45.53 13.90 -11.77
N SER A 412 46.57 14.55 -12.26
CA SER A 412 47.95 14.05 -12.16
C SER A 412 48.43 13.92 -10.72
N ARG A 413 48.10 14.90 -9.85
CA ARG A 413 48.42 14.81 -8.41
C ARG A 413 47.71 13.65 -7.74
N THR A 414 46.42 13.49 -8.01
CA THR A 414 45.59 12.46 -7.37
C THR A 414 45.96 11.05 -7.87
N PHE A 415 46.29 10.92 -9.16
CA PHE A 415 46.82 9.68 -9.74
C PHE A 415 48.17 9.30 -9.12
N LYS A 416 49.09 10.26 -8.98
CA LYS A 416 50.39 10.03 -8.33
C LYS A 416 50.24 9.62 -6.87
N GLN A 417 49.35 10.27 -6.12
CA GLN A 417 49.07 9.91 -4.73
C GLN A 417 48.52 8.48 -4.60
N HIS A 418 47.70 8.04 -5.56
CA HIS A 418 47.05 6.74 -5.49
C HIS A 418 47.93 5.59 -6.02
N PHE A 419 48.73 5.81 -7.06
CA PHE A 419 49.52 4.78 -7.74
C PHE A 419 51.04 4.94 -7.60
N ASN A 420 51.52 5.93 -6.86
CA ASN A 420 52.93 6.26 -6.67
C ASN A 420 53.71 6.57 -7.97
N LEU A 421 53.01 6.85 -9.07
CA LEU A 421 53.55 7.23 -10.38
C LEU A 421 52.65 8.29 -11.00
N THR A 422 53.20 9.25 -11.73
CA THR A 422 52.38 10.15 -12.55
C THR A 422 51.75 9.40 -13.73
N PRO A 423 50.64 9.90 -14.32
CA PRO A 423 50.04 9.29 -15.50
C PRO A 423 51.03 9.09 -16.65
N SER A 424 51.90 10.08 -16.90
CA SER A 424 52.92 10.03 -17.95
C SER A 424 54.04 9.01 -17.66
N GLU A 425 54.50 8.91 -16.41
CA GLU A 425 55.46 7.87 -16.00
C GLU A 425 54.86 6.47 -16.15
N TYR A 426 53.56 6.33 -15.83
CA TYR A 426 52.83 5.07 -16.00
C TYR A 426 52.72 4.67 -17.48
N ALA A 427 52.31 5.59 -18.36
CA ALA A 427 52.26 5.37 -19.80
C ALA A 427 53.63 4.96 -20.37
N LYS A 428 54.69 5.70 -19.99
CA LYS A 428 56.07 5.41 -20.43
C LYS A 428 56.57 4.02 -20.00
N LYS A 429 56.10 3.50 -18.86
CA LYS A 429 56.43 2.12 -18.43
C LYS A 429 55.72 1.04 -19.25
N LEU A 430 54.56 1.34 -19.84
CA LEU A 430 53.77 0.37 -20.60
C LEU A 430 54.23 0.24 -22.06
N TYR A 431 54.66 1.35 -22.68
CA TYR A 431 55.03 1.41 -24.10
C TYR A 431 56.55 1.45 -24.32
N LYS A 432 57.30 0.80 -23.42
CA LYS A 432 58.75 0.80 -23.43
C LYS A 432 59.34 -0.28 -24.31
#